data_AF-A0A957YVN2-F1
#
_entry.id   AF-A0A957YVN2-F1
#
_cell.length_a   1.000
_cell.length_b   1.000
_cell.length_c   1.000
_cell.angle_alpha   90.00
_cell.angle_beta   90.00
_cell.angle_gamma   90.00
#
_symmetry.space_group_name_H-M   'P 1'
#
loop_
_entity.id
_entity.type
_entity.pdbx_description
1 polymer ?
#
loop_
_entity_poly.entity_id
_entity_poly.type
_entity_poly.pdbx_seq_one_letter_code
_entity_poly.pdbx_strand_id
1 'polypeptide(L)'
;MSTRLAIPAGVILGLLVLLLNTDRSLVPLSDDFRSFGDIGFFAMLPMSAIMAGWAYVLGIRAWNARVATAQRRQWVWAFIPVALAYMVLLGAIIFLVITVLERAFQELALSKIQGTLLVGIGAAAFTSWMVADAMKINTSRLLTLVVVILAGGVYLTLITIDDPLWWRVSFSYLGKMESNVNYIFNTTLIFSGILLLIWRTYFLYDYDILLRHGVANARWAPLVRYGLLWIGVAVMIVGLFKSQLTPFSSLMHNTAAYSMAGVFLLFMLGGRWIAPGFPAEFHTLSLAVVAVLIGAIVWAISGGVNTVGLEMTVFVLGLMWLSQFARNTENVAAEQEPEAFAK
;
A
#
# COMPACT_ATOMS: atom_id res chain seq x y z
N MET A 1 -22.93 8.82 2.93
CA MET A 1 -22.81 8.30 1.54
C MET A 1 -22.33 6.85 1.54
N SER A 2 -21.33 6.49 2.36
CA SER A 2 -20.90 5.11 2.58
C SER A 2 -22.06 4.13 2.78
N THR A 3 -22.99 4.43 3.69
CA THR A 3 -24.18 3.60 3.97
C THR A 3 -25.12 3.45 2.78
N ARG A 4 -25.23 4.47 1.92
CA ARG A 4 -26.11 4.46 0.74
C ARG A 4 -25.59 3.52 -0.36
N LEU A 5 -24.27 3.25 -0.39
CA LEU A 5 -23.64 2.34 -1.36
C LEU A 5 -23.44 0.94 -0.80
N ALA A 6 -23.19 0.86 0.51
CA ALA A 6 -23.00 -0.38 1.23
C ALA A 6 -24.23 -1.29 1.21
N ILE A 7 -25.42 -0.73 1.45
CA ILE A 7 -26.65 -1.54 1.53
C ILE A 7 -26.97 -2.19 0.17
N PRO A 8 -27.01 -1.47 -0.96
CA PRO A 8 -27.22 -2.09 -2.27
C PRO A 8 -26.15 -3.14 -2.60
N ALA A 9 -24.87 -2.85 -2.32
CA ALA A 9 -23.80 -3.81 -2.56
C ALA A 9 -24.01 -5.11 -1.77
N GLY A 10 -24.34 -5.01 -0.48
CA GLY A 10 -24.67 -6.16 0.36
C GLY A 10 -25.88 -6.94 -0.13
N VAL A 11 -26.96 -6.25 -0.51
CA VAL A 11 -28.15 -6.89 -1.06
C VAL A 11 -27.83 -7.63 -2.36
N ILE A 12 -27.09 -7.01 -3.29
CA ILE A 12 -26.70 -7.62 -4.56
C ILE A 12 -25.86 -8.88 -4.31
N LEU A 13 -24.82 -8.80 -3.48
CA LEU A 13 -23.95 -9.95 -3.21
C LEU A 13 -24.66 -11.07 -2.47
N GLY A 14 -25.52 -10.74 -1.50
CA GLY A 14 -26.34 -11.73 -0.81
C GLY A 14 -27.32 -12.44 -1.76
N LEU A 15 -27.96 -11.69 -2.67
CA LEU A 15 -28.87 -12.26 -3.67
C LEU A 15 -28.14 -13.14 -4.68
N LEU A 16 -26.89 -12.82 -5.03
CA LEU A 16 -26.07 -13.71 -5.88
C LEU A 16 -25.90 -15.09 -5.24
N VAL A 17 -25.64 -15.17 -3.93
CA VAL A 17 -25.57 -16.46 -3.22
C VAL A 17 -26.88 -17.23 -3.33
N LEU A 18 -28.02 -16.54 -3.17
CA LEU A 18 -29.35 -17.16 -3.23
C LEU A 18 -29.65 -17.70 -4.64
N LEU A 19 -29.41 -16.88 -5.66
CA LEU A 19 -29.70 -17.21 -7.06
C LEU A 19 -28.82 -18.33 -7.59
N LEU A 20 -27.53 -18.36 -7.19
CA LEU A 20 -26.59 -19.39 -7.60
C LEU A 20 -26.73 -20.70 -6.83
N ASN A 21 -27.61 -20.79 -5.82
CA ASN A 21 -27.81 -21.98 -4.98
C ASN A 21 -29.30 -22.35 -4.82
N THR A 22 -30.10 -22.18 -5.87
CA THR A 22 -31.55 -22.47 -5.84
C THR A 22 -31.87 -23.94 -5.58
N ASP A 23 -31.07 -24.84 -6.13
CA ASP A 23 -31.08 -26.31 -6.02
C ASP A 23 -30.45 -26.85 -4.73
N ARG A 24 -29.65 -26.06 -4.00
CA ARG A 24 -28.99 -26.49 -2.76
C ARG A 24 -29.81 -26.11 -1.51
N SER A 25 -29.86 -27.00 -0.53
CA SER A 25 -30.43 -26.73 0.80
C SER A 25 -29.37 -26.17 1.75
N LEU A 26 -28.18 -26.77 1.73
CA LEU A 26 -26.98 -26.36 2.45
C LEU A 26 -25.90 -25.93 1.45
N VAL A 27 -25.22 -24.84 1.77
CA VAL A 27 -24.15 -24.24 0.96
C VAL A 27 -22.89 -24.17 1.84
N PRO A 28 -21.77 -24.78 1.41
CA PRO A 28 -20.52 -24.75 2.15
C PRO A 28 -19.90 -23.34 2.16
N LEU A 29 -19.03 -23.07 3.14
CA LEU A 29 -18.24 -21.85 3.20
C LEU A 29 -17.32 -21.72 1.99
N SER A 30 -16.58 -22.79 1.68
CA SER A 30 -15.61 -22.87 0.61
C SER A 30 -15.39 -24.34 0.27
N ASP A 31 -15.53 -24.68 -1.01
CA ASP A 31 -15.36 -26.03 -1.57
C ASP A 31 -15.43 -25.96 -3.10
N ASP A 32 -16.41 -25.22 -3.62
CA ASP A 32 -16.61 -24.94 -5.05
C ASP A 32 -17.00 -23.48 -5.34
N PHE A 33 -17.04 -23.10 -6.63
CA PHE A 33 -17.41 -21.75 -7.07
C PHE A 33 -18.82 -21.28 -6.66
N ARG A 34 -19.68 -22.17 -6.17
CA ARG A 34 -21.05 -21.86 -5.70
C ARG A 34 -21.13 -21.75 -4.17
N SER A 35 -20.04 -22.02 -3.45
CA SER A 35 -19.92 -21.81 -2.00
C SER A 35 -20.17 -20.34 -1.64
N PHE A 36 -20.74 -20.08 -0.47
CA PHE A 36 -21.11 -18.70 -0.14
C PHE A 36 -19.89 -17.80 0.08
N GLY A 37 -18.79 -18.33 0.63
CA GLY A 37 -17.52 -17.61 0.78
C GLY A 37 -16.88 -17.28 -0.57
N ASP A 38 -16.80 -18.26 -1.47
CA ASP A 38 -16.23 -18.08 -2.82
C ASP A 38 -17.03 -17.08 -3.66
N ILE A 39 -18.36 -17.18 -3.66
CA ILE A 39 -19.23 -16.19 -4.33
C ILE A 39 -18.97 -14.80 -3.74
N GLY A 40 -18.94 -14.68 -2.41
CA GLY A 40 -18.66 -13.43 -1.71
C GLY A 40 -17.31 -12.83 -2.11
N PHE A 41 -16.25 -13.64 -2.16
CA PHE A 41 -14.92 -13.23 -2.56
C PHE A 41 -14.87 -12.75 -4.00
N PHE A 42 -15.25 -13.59 -4.96
CA PHE A 42 -15.12 -13.27 -6.39
C PHE A 42 -16.06 -12.13 -6.82
N ALA A 43 -17.26 -12.02 -6.24
CA ALA A 43 -18.16 -10.89 -6.52
C ALA A 43 -17.67 -9.57 -5.91
N MET A 44 -16.98 -9.62 -4.76
CA MET A 44 -16.51 -8.43 -4.08
C MET A 44 -15.29 -7.79 -4.76
N LEU A 45 -14.45 -8.56 -5.47
CA LEU A 45 -13.31 -8.02 -6.21
C LEU A 45 -13.71 -6.92 -7.22
N PRO A 46 -14.55 -7.18 -8.25
CA PRO A 46 -14.95 -6.13 -9.19
C PRO A 46 -15.78 -5.02 -8.52
N MET A 47 -16.63 -5.38 -7.54
CA MET A 47 -17.44 -4.41 -6.79
C MET A 47 -16.54 -3.40 -6.04
N SER A 48 -15.50 -3.90 -5.37
CA SER A 48 -14.56 -3.07 -4.60
C SER A 48 -13.78 -2.11 -5.50
N ALA A 49 -13.29 -2.57 -6.66
CA ALA A 49 -12.62 -1.71 -7.63
C ALA A 49 -13.54 -0.56 -8.10
N ILE A 50 -14.77 -0.88 -8.50
CA ILE A 50 -15.74 0.11 -9.00
C ILE A 50 -16.10 1.12 -7.90
N MET A 51 -16.47 0.62 -6.71
CA MET A 51 -16.92 1.45 -5.60
C MET A 51 -15.79 2.30 -5.02
N ALA A 52 -14.56 1.77 -4.93
CA ALA A 52 -13.41 2.51 -4.45
C ALA A 52 -12.99 3.60 -5.43
N GLY A 53 -12.94 3.28 -6.73
CA GLY A 53 -12.65 4.27 -7.77
C GLY A 53 -13.67 5.41 -7.76
N TRP A 54 -14.96 5.08 -7.65
CA TRP A 54 -16.00 6.10 -7.59
C TRP A 54 -15.96 6.91 -6.29
N ALA A 55 -15.76 6.25 -5.14
CA ALA A 55 -15.58 6.91 -3.85
C ALA A 55 -14.37 7.87 -3.84
N TYR A 56 -13.26 7.45 -4.46
CA TYR A 56 -12.09 8.30 -4.66
C TYR A 56 -12.43 9.56 -5.48
N VAL A 57 -13.10 9.40 -6.62
CA VAL A 57 -13.49 10.54 -7.49
C VAL A 57 -14.47 11.48 -6.81
N LEU A 58 -15.44 10.95 -6.06
CA LEU A 58 -16.36 11.77 -5.28
C LEU A 58 -15.64 12.49 -4.13
N GLY A 59 -14.72 11.79 -3.47
CA GLY A 59 -13.84 12.35 -2.44
C GLY A 59 -13.11 13.57 -2.97
N ILE A 60 -12.27 13.41 -3.98
CA ILE A 60 -11.46 14.50 -4.54
C ILE A 60 -12.31 15.67 -5.10
N ARG A 61 -13.51 15.42 -5.63
CA ARG A 61 -14.32 16.45 -6.32
C ARG A 61 -15.21 17.26 -5.39
N ALA A 62 -15.80 16.62 -4.38
CA ALA A 62 -16.89 17.21 -3.62
C ALA A 62 -16.71 17.13 -2.11
N TRP A 63 -16.02 16.13 -1.59
CA TRP A 63 -16.04 15.83 -0.15
C TRP A 63 -14.72 16.07 0.57
N ASN A 64 -13.61 15.97 -0.14
CA ASN A 64 -12.28 16.06 0.45
C ASN A 64 -11.70 17.45 0.18
N ALA A 65 -11.90 18.34 1.15
CA ALA A 65 -11.34 19.70 1.10
C ALA A 65 -9.81 19.71 1.03
N ARG A 66 -9.16 18.62 1.47
CA ARG A 66 -7.69 18.48 1.49
C ARG A 66 -7.07 18.27 0.10
N VAL A 67 -7.89 18.05 -0.92
CA VAL A 67 -7.39 17.85 -2.29
C VAL A 67 -7.33 19.18 -3.01
N ALA A 68 -6.11 19.63 -3.26
CA ALA A 68 -5.82 20.85 -3.99
C ALA A 68 -6.56 20.90 -5.32
N THR A 69 -7.03 22.06 -5.75
CA THR A 69 -7.72 22.23 -7.04
C THR A 69 -6.90 21.68 -8.21
N ALA A 70 -5.56 21.79 -8.16
CA ALA A 70 -4.65 21.22 -9.15
C ALA A 70 -4.68 19.67 -9.19
N GLN A 71 -4.76 19.01 -8.03
CA GLN A 71 -4.85 17.55 -7.92
C GLN A 71 -6.22 17.03 -8.38
N ARG A 72 -7.29 17.82 -8.23
CA ARG A 72 -8.63 17.47 -8.77
C ARG A 72 -8.61 17.24 -10.28
N ARG A 73 -7.63 17.80 -11.00
CA ARG A 73 -7.47 17.64 -12.45
C ARG A 73 -6.66 16.40 -12.85
N GLN A 74 -5.88 15.83 -11.93
CA GLN A 74 -5.00 14.67 -12.17
C GLN A 74 -5.65 13.32 -11.83
N TRP A 75 -6.92 13.32 -11.44
CA TRP A 75 -7.66 12.13 -11.00
C TRP A 75 -7.65 10.96 -11.98
N VAL A 76 -7.56 11.23 -13.29
CA VAL A 76 -7.57 10.21 -14.35
C VAL A 76 -6.45 9.21 -14.17
N TRP A 77 -5.26 9.67 -13.77
CA TRP A 77 -4.09 8.82 -13.57
C TRP A 77 -4.11 8.05 -12.25
N ALA A 78 -4.86 8.54 -11.27
CA ALA A 78 -4.96 7.94 -9.94
C ALA A 78 -6.17 7.02 -9.78
N PHE A 79 -7.22 7.19 -10.59
CA PHE A 79 -8.46 6.43 -10.51
C PHE A 79 -8.23 4.92 -10.58
N ILE A 80 -7.56 4.45 -11.64
CA ILE A 80 -7.34 3.01 -11.86
C ILE A 80 -6.43 2.44 -10.77
N PRO A 81 -5.24 3.03 -10.47
CA PRO A 81 -4.37 2.45 -9.45
C PRO A 81 -4.99 2.45 -8.05
N VAL A 82 -5.72 3.49 -7.65
CA VAL A 82 -6.40 3.53 -6.34
C VAL A 82 -7.54 2.50 -6.28
N ALA A 83 -8.33 2.36 -7.35
CA ALA A 83 -9.37 1.34 -7.44
C ALA A 83 -8.80 -0.07 -7.30
N LEU A 84 -7.74 -0.38 -8.04
CA LEU A 84 -7.04 -1.66 -7.96
C LEU A 84 -6.39 -1.89 -6.59
N ALA A 85 -5.89 -0.84 -5.95
CA ALA A 85 -5.29 -0.92 -4.62
C ALA A 85 -6.30 -1.38 -3.57
N TYR A 86 -7.50 -0.80 -3.56
CA TYR A 86 -8.58 -1.26 -2.67
C TYR A 86 -9.11 -2.65 -3.03
N MET A 87 -9.14 -3.00 -4.32
CA MET A 87 -9.50 -4.35 -4.75
C MET A 87 -8.53 -5.40 -4.21
N VAL A 88 -7.23 -5.17 -4.35
CA VAL A 88 -6.19 -6.06 -3.81
C VAL A 88 -6.27 -6.11 -2.29
N LEU A 89 -6.45 -4.97 -1.62
CA LEU A 89 -6.56 -4.90 -0.16
C LEU A 89 -7.77 -5.68 0.37
N LEU A 90 -8.96 -5.43 -0.17
CA LEU A 90 -10.17 -6.14 0.26
C LEU A 90 -10.12 -7.61 -0.13
N GLY A 91 -9.59 -7.95 -1.31
CA GLY A 91 -9.34 -9.33 -1.70
C GLY A 91 -8.49 -10.05 -0.66
N ALA A 92 -7.35 -9.48 -0.26
CA ALA A 92 -6.48 -10.06 0.74
C ALA A 92 -7.17 -10.23 2.11
N ILE A 93 -7.93 -9.22 2.56
CA ILE A 93 -8.67 -9.29 3.82
C ILE A 93 -9.74 -10.39 3.79
N ILE A 94 -10.54 -10.44 2.72
CA ILE A 94 -11.64 -11.42 2.59
C ILE A 94 -11.07 -12.83 2.45
N PHE A 95 -10.01 -13.01 1.66
CA PHE A 95 -9.31 -14.29 1.54
C PHE A 95 -8.82 -14.77 2.90
N LEU A 96 -8.15 -13.90 3.68
CA LEU A 96 -7.70 -14.23 5.03
C LEU A 96 -8.86 -14.62 5.95
N VAL A 97 -9.97 -13.87 5.91
CA VAL A 97 -11.17 -14.17 6.70
C VAL A 97 -11.72 -15.55 6.34
N ILE A 98 -11.86 -15.87 5.05
CA ILE A 98 -12.35 -17.17 4.59
C ILE A 98 -11.42 -18.29 5.06
N THR A 99 -10.10 -18.16 4.85
CA THR A 99 -9.12 -19.17 5.29
C THR A 99 -9.15 -19.41 6.80
N VAL A 100 -9.31 -18.35 7.60
CA VAL A 100 -9.44 -18.49 9.06
C VAL A 100 -10.74 -19.20 9.43
N LEU A 101 -11.85 -18.84 8.79
CA LEU A 101 -13.15 -19.46 9.03
C LEU A 101 -13.18 -20.93 8.61
N GLU A 102 -12.58 -21.30 7.48
CA GLU A 102 -12.43 -22.69 7.03
C GLU A 102 -11.67 -23.54 8.06
N ARG A 103 -10.59 -23.00 8.61
CA ARG A 103 -9.79 -23.71 9.63
C ARG A 103 -10.53 -23.83 10.97
N ALA A 104 -11.30 -22.81 11.34
CA ALA A 104 -12.02 -22.78 12.61
C ALA A 104 -13.33 -23.59 12.59
N PHE A 105 -14.01 -23.60 11.44
CA PHE A 105 -15.31 -24.24 11.25
C PHE A 105 -15.21 -25.24 10.08
N GLN A 106 -14.54 -26.35 10.36
CA GLN A 106 -14.40 -27.44 9.38
C GLN A 106 -15.78 -27.95 8.97
N GLU A 107 -15.98 -28.19 7.68
CA GLU A 107 -17.25 -28.65 7.08
C GLU A 107 -18.44 -27.70 7.29
N LEU A 108 -18.20 -26.42 7.57
CA LEU A 108 -19.27 -25.42 7.73
C LEU A 108 -20.15 -25.33 6.47
N ALA A 109 -21.38 -25.81 6.59
CA ALA A 109 -22.42 -25.65 5.59
C ALA A 109 -23.64 -24.97 6.22
N LEU A 110 -24.05 -23.85 5.62
CA LEU A 110 -25.17 -23.05 6.09
C LEU A 110 -26.36 -23.19 5.15
N SER A 111 -27.57 -22.94 5.64
CA SER A 111 -28.70 -22.79 4.71
C SER A 111 -28.43 -21.64 3.74
N LYS A 112 -28.97 -21.72 2.52
CA LYS A 112 -28.82 -20.65 1.52
C LYS A 112 -29.23 -19.26 2.05
N ILE A 113 -30.24 -19.20 2.92
CA ILE A 113 -30.69 -17.95 3.56
C ILE A 113 -29.61 -17.41 4.51
N GLN A 114 -29.03 -18.27 5.35
CA GLN A 114 -27.95 -17.87 6.26
C GLN A 114 -26.70 -17.43 5.48
N GLY A 115 -26.30 -18.16 4.43
CA GLY A 115 -25.19 -17.79 3.56
C GLY A 115 -25.41 -16.44 2.88
N THR A 116 -26.62 -16.22 2.33
CA THR A 116 -27.03 -14.92 1.77
C THR A 116 -26.93 -13.77 2.77
N LEU A 117 -27.42 -13.96 3.99
CA LEU A 117 -27.36 -12.93 5.03
C LEU A 117 -25.91 -12.63 5.44
N LEU A 118 -25.09 -13.66 5.63
CA LEU A 118 -23.70 -13.51 6.05
C LEU A 118 -22.87 -12.79 4.98
N VAL A 119 -22.97 -13.20 3.72
CA VAL A 119 -22.29 -12.54 2.60
C VAL A 119 -22.80 -11.12 2.42
N GLY A 120 -24.11 -10.90 2.52
CA GLY A 120 -24.69 -9.56 2.36
C GLY A 120 -24.25 -8.58 3.46
N ILE A 121 -24.23 -9.02 4.72
CA ILE A 121 -23.76 -8.20 5.85
C ILE A 121 -22.25 -7.92 5.71
N GLY A 122 -21.45 -8.95 5.41
CA GLY A 122 -20.01 -8.80 5.21
C GLY A 122 -19.68 -7.82 4.09
N ALA A 123 -20.32 -7.99 2.92
CA ALA A 123 -20.19 -7.09 1.78
C ALA A 123 -20.57 -5.64 2.15
N ALA A 124 -21.72 -5.44 2.81
CA ALA A 124 -22.13 -4.10 3.23
C ALA A 124 -21.12 -3.46 4.20
N ALA A 125 -20.60 -4.23 5.17
CA ALA A 125 -19.62 -3.74 6.13
C ALA A 125 -18.31 -3.32 5.44
N PHE A 126 -17.75 -4.19 4.59
CA PHE A 126 -16.52 -3.90 3.85
C PHE A 126 -16.69 -2.74 2.86
N THR A 127 -17.81 -2.69 2.11
CA THR A 127 -18.10 -1.57 1.21
C THR A 127 -18.24 -0.26 1.98
N SER A 128 -18.92 -0.26 3.13
CA SER A 128 -19.10 0.95 3.95
C SER A 128 -17.76 1.51 4.44
N TRP A 129 -16.90 0.63 4.98
CA TRP A 129 -15.56 0.98 5.41
C TRP A 129 -14.71 1.51 4.26
N MET A 130 -14.63 0.76 3.15
CA MET A 130 -13.82 1.10 1.98
C MET A 130 -14.24 2.43 1.36
N VAL A 131 -15.54 2.67 1.18
CA VAL A 131 -16.05 3.94 0.64
C VAL A 131 -15.72 5.09 1.60
N ALA A 132 -15.87 4.90 2.91
CA ALA A 132 -15.53 5.93 3.89
C ALA A 132 -14.04 6.27 3.90
N ASP A 133 -13.17 5.28 3.71
CA ASP A 133 -11.72 5.45 3.65
C ASP A 133 -11.28 6.11 2.33
N ALA A 134 -11.73 5.58 1.18
CA ALA A 134 -11.39 6.07 -0.15
C ALA A 134 -11.84 7.52 -0.39
N MET A 135 -12.98 7.93 0.19
CA MET A 135 -13.45 9.32 0.13
C MET A 135 -12.54 10.31 0.86
N LYS A 136 -11.78 9.84 1.86
CA LYS A 136 -10.95 10.66 2.76
C LYS A 136 -9.45 10.55 2.46
N ILE A 137 -9.08 10.07 1.28
CA ILE A 137 -7.67 9.90 0.88
C ILE A 137 -6.88 11.19 1.12
N ASN A 138 -5.80 11.06 1.88
CA ASN A 138 -4.83 12.11 2.18
C ASN A 138 -3.42 11.50 2.09
N THR A 139 -2.40 12.30 2.39
CA THR A 139 -1.00 11.87 2.38
C THR A 139 -0.78 10.62 3.23
N SER A 140 -1.23 10.57 4.49
CA SER A 140 -1.00 9.42 5.35
C SER A 140 -1.78 8.16 4.95
N ARG A 141 -3.06 8.28 4.58
CA ARG A 141 -3.91 7.14 4.20
C ARG A 141 -3.42 6.48 2.92
N LEU A 142 -3.07 7.28 1.91
CA LEU A 142 -2.58 6.75 0.65
C LEU A 142 -1.20 6.09 0.82
N LEU A 143 -0.31 6.64 1.66
CA LEU A 143 0.95 5.97 1.98
C LEU A 143 0.71 4.66 2.76
N THR A 144 -0.23 4.66 3.70
CA THR A 144 -0.60 3.45 4.45
C THR A 144 -1.09 2.37 3.48
N LEU A 145 -1.92 2.73 2.50
CA LEU A 145 -2.38 1.82 1.46
C LEU A 145 -1.19 1.24 0.65
N VAL A 146 -0.22 2.08 0.26
CA VAL A 146 1.01 1.62 -0.40
C VAL A 146 1.78 0.64 0.48
N VAL A 147 2.03 0.99 1.75
CA VAL A 147 2.79 0.15 2.69
C VAL A 147 2.11 -1.19 2.92
N VAL A 148 0.79 -1.20 3.08
CA VAL A 148 0.02 -2.45 3.28
C VAL A 148 0.06 -3.33 2.03
N ILE A 149 -0.10 -2.76 0.83
CA ILE A 149 -0.01 -3.52 -0.43
C ILE A 149 1.39 -4.10 -0.61
N LEU A 150 2.40 -3.28 -0.38
CA LEU A 150 3.79 -3.69 -0.51
C LEU A 150 4.15 -4.78 0.52
N ALA A 151 3.79 -4.60 1.79
CA ALA A 151 4.03 -5.57 2.85
C ALA A 151 3.23 -6.86 2.61
N GLY A 152 1.98 -6.75 2.17
CA GLY A 152 1.11 -7.88 1.85
C GLY A 152 1.63 -8.69 0.65
N GLY A 153 2.12 -8.02 -0.39
CA GLY A 153 2.72 -8.68 -1.55
C GLY A 153 4.04 -9.38 -1.19
N VAL A 154 4.90 -8.74 -0.39
CA VAL A 154 6.12 -9.38 0.15
C VAL A 154 5.74 -10.59 1.02
N TYR A 155 4.76 -10.46 1.92
CA TYR A 155 4.28 -11.56 2.74
C TYR A 155 3.78 -12.73 1.88
N LEU A 156 2.95 -12.45 0.87
CA LEU A 156 2.41 -13.45 -0.05
C LEU A 156 3.55 -14.18 -0.78
N THR A 157 4.54 -13.45 -1.28
CA THR A 157 5.78 -14.00 -1.85
C THR A 157 6.50 -14.93 -0.86
N LEU A 158 6.66 -14.53 0.40
CA LEU A 158 7.38 -15.31 1.42
C LEU A 158 6.68 -16.61 1.81
N ILE A 159 5.34 -16.66 1.80
CA ILE A 159 4.59 -17.89 2.12
C ILE A 159 4.41 -18.82 0.91
N THR A 160 4.71 -18.34 -0.30
CA THR A 160 4.49 -19.07 -1.57
C THR A 160 5.80 -19.54 -2.20
N ILE A 161 6.96 -19.08 -1.71
CA ILE A 161 8.26 -19.44 -2.27
C ILE A 161 8.59 -20.91 -2.01
N ASP A 162 9.02 -21.61 -3.06
CA ASP A 162 9.35 -23.04 -2.96
C ASP A 162 10.79 -23.28 -2.48
N ASP A 163 11.71 -22.35 -2.78
CA ASP A 163 13.13 -22.47 -2.43
C ASP A 163 13.35 -22.17 -0.94
N PRO A 164 13.70 -23.15 -0.09
CA PRO A 164 13.88 -22.94 1.35
C PRO A 164 15.16 -22.17 1.70
N LEU A 165 16.06 -21.95 0.74
CA LEU A 165 17.36 -21.30 0.93
C LEU A 165 17.45 -19.92 0.28
N TRP A 166 16.32 -19.38 -0.21
CA TRP A 166 16.23 -18.03 -0.80
C TRP A 166 16.91 -16.96 0.08
N TRP A 167 16.77 -17.10 1.39
CA TRP A 167 17.26 -16.16 2.41
C TRP A 167 18.79 -16.11 2.51
N ARG A 168 19.52 -17.02 1.86
CA ARG A 168 20.99 -17.01 1.81
C ARG A 168 21.55 -16.13 0.71
N VAL A 169 20.71 -15.72 -0.25
CA VAL A 169 21.15 -14.99 -1.45
C VAL A 169 20.97 -13.49 -1.27
N SER A 170 19.73 -13.01 -1.38
CA SER A 170 19.36 -11.60 -1.25
C SER A 170 17.83 -11.49 -1.14
N PHE A 171 17.31 -10.41 -0.55
CA PHE A 171 15.88 -10.10 -0.53
C PHE A 171 15.37 -9.91 -1.97
N SER A 172 16.22 -9.35 -2.84
CA SER A 172 15.95 -9.24 -4.28
C SER A 172 15.90 -10.60 -5.02
N TYR A 173 16.31 -11.72 -4.39
CA TYR A 173 16.14 -13.07 -4.95
C TYR A 173 14.68 -13.35 -5.32
N LEU A 174 13.76 -12.85 -4.50
CA LEU A 174 12.33 -12.98 -4.70
C LEU A 174 11.85 -12.45 -6.05
N GLY A 175 12.60 -11.53 -6.67
CA GLY A 175 12.30 -10.96 -7.99
C GLY A 175 13.08 -11.57 -9.16
N LYS A 176 13.99 -12.53 -8.92
CA LYS A 176 14.82 -13.13 -9.97
C LYS A 176 14.04 -14.10 -10.87
N MET A 177 14.54 -14.36 -12.07
CA MET A 177 13.85 -15.25 -13.02
C MET A 177 13.70 -16.68 -12.49
N GLU A 178 14.65 -17.14 -11.70
CA GLU A 178 14.70 -18.49 -11.14
C GLU A 178 13.68 -18.69 -10.00
N SER A 179 13.18 -17.60 -9.41
CA SER A 179 12.20 -17.68 -8.32
C SER A 179 10.78 -17.92 -8.86
N ASN A 180 10.09 -18.93 -8.32
CA ASN A 180 8.70 -19.25 -8.66
C ASN A 180 7.73 -18.08 -8.34
N VAL A 181 8.07 -17.24 -7.37
CA VAL A 181 7.25 -16.12 -6.88
C VAL A 181 7.59 -14.77 -7.51
N ASN A 182 8.46 -14.74 -8.53
CA ASN A 182 8.96 -13.51 -9.12
C ASN A 182 7.86 -12.61 -9.67
N TYR A 183 6.77 -13.17 -10.16
CA TYR A 183 5.65 -12.42 -10.71
C TYR A 183 4.89 -11.67 -9.60
N ILE A 184 4.70 -12.28 -8.43
CA ILE A 184 4.04 -11.67 -7.27
C ILE A 184 4.89 -10.51 -6.75
N PHE A 185 6.18 -10.77 -6.50
CA PHE A 185 7.09 -9.80 -5.93
C PHE A 185 7.29 -8.59 -6.85
N ASN A 186 7.63 -8.83 -8.12
CA ASN A 186 7.93 -7.76 -9.07
C ASN A 186 6.68 -6.93 -9.41
N THR A 187 5.52 -7.56 -9.60
CA THR A 187 4.27 -6.83 -9.85
C THR A 187 3.89 -5.97 -8.64
N THR A 188 4.10 -6.48 -7.43
CA THR A 188 3.90 -5.70 -6.19
C THR A 188 4.79 -4.46 -6.17
N LEU A 189 6.08 -4.58 -6.51
CA LEU A 189 6.99 -3.43 -6.58
C LEU A 189 6.56 -2.42 -7.65
N ILE A 190 6.28 -2.87 -8.87
CA ILE A 190 5.84 -2.00 -9.96
C ILE A 190 4.57 -1.24 -9.55
N PHE A 191 3.58 -1.94 -9.01
CA PHE A 191 2.32 -1.35 -8.60
C PHE A 191 2.50 -0.38 -7.42
N SER A 192 3.32 -0.75 -6.43
CA SER A 192 3.64 0.12 -5.28
C SER A 192 4.38 1.39 -5.72
N GLY A 193 5.27 1.30 -6.71
CA GLY A 193 5.94 2.45 -7.29
C GLY A 193 4.97 3.41 -7.99
N ILE A 194 3.98 2.90 -8.73
CA ILE A 194 2.89 3.72 -9.30
C ILE A 194 2.11 4.42 -8.19
N LEU A 195 1.74 3.70 -7.13
CA LEU A 195 1.03 4.29 -5.99
C LEU A 195 1.88 5.33 -5.25
N LEU A 196 3.19 5.15 -5.13
CA LEU A 196 4.11 6.15 -4.57
C LEU A 196 4.16 7.43 -5.42
N LEU A 197 4.09 7.31 -6.75
CA LEU A 197 4.03 8.48 -7.63
C LEU A 197 2.72 9.26 -7.49
N ILE A 198 1.60 8.56 -7.26
CA ILE A 198 0.32 9.20 -6.93
C ILE A 198 0.41 9.85 -5.55
N TRP A 199 0.89 9.11 -4.54
CA TRP A 199 1.05 9.60 -3.17
C TRP A 199 1.92 10.85 -3.10
N ARG A 200 3.01 10.89 -3.87
CA ARG A 200 3.89 12.07 -3.99
C ARG A 200 3.11 13.34 -4.29
N THR A 201 2.05 13.28 -5.11
CA THR A 201 1.27 14.48 -5.43
C THR A 201 0.57 15.05 -4.21
N TYR A 202 0.04 14.20 -3.32
CA TYR A 202 -0.58 14.57 -2.05
C TYR A 202 0.46 15.12 -1.08
N PHE A 203 1.55 14.39 -0.90
CA PHE A 203 2.66 14.81 -0.04
C PHE A 203 3.19 16.19 -0.43
N LEU A 204 3.39 16.45 -1.73
CA LEU A 204 3.93 17.72 -2.20
C LEU A 204 3.00 18.89 -1.97
N TYR A 205 1.68 18.67 -1.93
CA TYR A 205 0.75 19.74 -1.57
C TYR A 205 0.91 20.15 -0.10
N ASP A 206 0.95 19.17 0.80
CA ASP A 206 1.19 19.44 2.22
C ASP A 206 2.58 20.08 2.42
N TYR A 207 3.59 19.58 1.72
CA TYR A 207 4.94 20.16 1.76
C TYR A 207 4.98 21.61 1.22
N ASP A 208 4.17 21.94 0.22
CA ASP A 208 4.07 23.30 -0.32
C ASP A 208 3.41 24.27 0.68
N ILE A 209 2.54 23.79 1.58
CA ILE A 209 2.03 24.57 2.72
C ILE A 209 3.20 24.94 3.64
N LEU A 210 4.04 23.97 4.02
CA LEU A 210 5.21 24.20 4.87
C LEU A 210 6.19 25.20 4.25
N LEU A 211 6.40 25.15 2.92
CA LEU A 211 7.24 26.10 2.21
C LEU A 211 6.66 27.53 2.25
N ARG A 212 5.35 27.69 2.05
CA ARG A 212 4.68 28.99 2.08
C ARG A 212 4.76 29.66 3.44
N HIS A 213 4.68 28.88 4.52
CA HIS A 213 4.75 29.36 5.91
C HIS A 213 6.16 29.38 6.49
N GLY A 214 7.20 29.08 5.69
CA GLY A 214 8.60 29.12 6.13
C GLY A 214 9.01 28.01 7.12
N VAL A 215 8.15 27.01 7.33
CA VAL A 215 8.40 25.83 8.18
C VAL A 215 9.40 24.88 7.51
N ALA A 216 9.32 24.77 6.18
CA ALA A 216 10.28 24.04 5.35
C ALA A 216 11.14 25.00 4.53
N ASN A 217 12.37 24.58 4.20
CA ASN A 217 13.32 25.43 3.51
C ASN A 217 13.23 25.26 1.99
N ALA A 218 12.89 26.35 1.28
CA ALA A 218 12.76 26.37 -0.17
C ALA A 218 14.04 25.96 -0.91
N ARG A 219 15.23 26.20 -0.34
CA ARG A 219 16.52 25.77 -0.92
C ARG A 219 16.58 24.25 -1.15
N TRP A 220 15.95 23.48 -0.26
CA TRP A 220 15.99 22.02 -0.28
C TRP A 220 14.73 21.40 -0.92
N ALA A 221 13.77 22.21 -1.34
CA ALA A 221 12.57 21.72 -2.03
C ALA A 221 12.87 20.89 -3.29
N PRO A 222 13.87 21.21 -4.14
CA PRO A 222 14.21 20.36 -5.29
C PRO A 222 14.62 18.94 -4.86
N LEU A 223 15.41 18.81 -3.79
CA LEU A 223 15.83 17.52 -3.26
C LEU A 223 14.61 16.65 -2.87
N VAL A 224 13.62 17.22 -2.19
CA VAL A 224 12.38 16.51 -1.83
C VAL A 224 11.56 16.15 -3.08
N ARG A 225 11.33 17.11 -3.99
CA ARG A 225 10.49 16.92 -5.18
C ARG A 225 11.04 15.85 -6.13
N TYR A 226 12.35 15.90 -6.40
CA TYR A 226 13.01 14.95 -7.30
C TYR A 226 13.38 13.65 -6.59
N GLY A 227 13.73 13.69 -5.30
CA GLY A 227 14.01 12.49 -4.51
C GLY A 227 12.78 11.59 -4.37
N LEU A 228 11.59 12.15 -4.06
CA LEU A 228 10.36 11.36 -3.99
C LEU A 228 9.91 10.84 -5.37
N LEU A 229 10.15 11.61 -6.43
CA LEU A 229 9.91 11.13 -7.80
C LEU A 229 10.82 9.93 -8.09
N TRP A 230 12.10 10.07 -7.77
CA TRP A 230 13.08 9.01 -7.97
C TRP A 230 12.76 7.77 -7.13
N ILE A 231 12.36 7.90 -5.86
CA ILE A 231 11.97 6.74 -5.03
C ILE A 231 10.85 5.95 -5.71
N GLY A 232 9.77 6.61 -6.17
CA GLY A 232 8.67 5.92 -6.85
C GLY A 232 9.14 5.21 -8.13
N VAL A 233 9.95 5.89 -8.96
CA VAL A 233 10.50 5.32 -10.20
C VAL A 233 11.49 4.17 -9.91
N ALA A 234 12.36 4.32 -8.92
CA ALA A 234 13.37 3.34 -8.55
C ALA A 234 12.71 2.05 -8.05
N VAL A 235 11.66 2.14 -7.23
CA VAL A 235 10.86 0.96 -6.83
C VAL A 235 10.29 0.22 -8.05
N MET A 236 9.79 0.95 -9.05
CA MET A 236 9.32 0.33 -10.30
C MET A 236 10.46 -0.33 -11.08
N ILE A 237 11.62 0.33 -11.19
CA ILE A 237 12.79 -0.21 -11.91
C ILE A 237 13.27 -1.49 -11.23
N VAL A 238 13.29 -1.55 -9.90
CA VAL A 238 13.65 -2.78 -9.14
C VAL A 238 12.72 -3.93 -9.50
N GLY A 239 11.41 -3.69 -9.65
CA GLY A 239 10.45 -4.70 -10.09
C GLY A 239 10.52 -5.06 -11.58
N LEU A 240 10.81 -4.09 -12.45
CA LEU A 240 10.89 -4.30 -13.90
C LEU A 240 12.15 -5.07 -14.31
N PHE A 241 13.29 -4.74 -13.71
CA PHE A 241 14.58 -5.31 -14.06
C PHE A 241 14.96 -6.38 -13.05
N LYS A 242 14.93 -7.63 -13.49
CA LYS A 242 15.31 -8.79 -12.67
C LYS A 242 16.83 -8.84 -12.53
N SER A 243 17.34 -8.93 -11.30
CA SER A 243 18.78 -9.06 -11.07
C SER A 243 19.30 -10.38 -11.64
N GLN A 244 20.56 -10.39 -12.11
CA GLN A 244 21.27 -11.55 -12.69
C GLN A 244 20.72 -12.11 -14.01
N LEU A 245 19.65 -11.54 -14.58
CA LEU A 245 19.13 -11.94 -15.89
C LEU A 245 20.09 -11.58 -17.04
N THR A 246 20.54 -10.32 -17.09
CA THR A 246 21.56 -9.83 -18.02
C THR A 246 22.45 -8.81 -17.30
N PRO A 247 23.65 -8.48 -17.83
CA PRO A 247 24.49 -7.41 -17.26
C PRO A 247 23.74 -6.08 -17.18
N PHE A 248 22.98 -5.72 -18.23
CA PHE A 248 22.18 -4.50 -18.25
C PHE A 248 21.04 -4.53 -17.21
N SER A 249 20.29 -5.64 -17.13
CA SER A 249 19.19 -5.77 -16.16
C SER A 249 19.70 -5.68 -14.72
N SER A 250 20.83 -6.34 -14.43
CA SER A 250 21.48 -6.28 -13.13
C SER A 250 21.97 -4.87 -12.78
N LEU A 251 22.53 -4.16 -13.77
CA LEU A 251 22.96 -2.77 -13.59
C LEU A 251 21.77 -1.86 -13.27
N MET A 252 20.67 -1.96 -14.01
CA MET A 252 19.47 -1.15 -13.77
C MET A 252 18.86 -1.42 -12.40
N HIS A 253 18.71 -2.70 -12.02
CA HIS A 253 18.20 -3.11 -10.71
C HIS A 253 19.05 -2.56 -9.57
N ASN A 254 20.36 -2.82 -9.60
CA ASN A 254 21.27 -2.45 -8.52
C ASN A 254 21.41 -0.92 -8.41
N THR A 255 21.48 -0.22 -9.55
CA THR A 255 21.55 1.25 -9.58
C THR A 255 20.29 1.85 -8.96
N ALA A 256 19.11 1.34 -9.30
CA ALA A 256 17.85 1.80 -8.71
C ALA A 256 17.80 1.54 -7.20
N ALA A 257 18.14 0.31 -6.76
CA ALA A 257 18.14 -0.04 -5.35
C ALA A 257 19.09 0.83 -4.51
N TYR A 258 20.35 0.96 -4.93
CA TYR A 258 21.36 1.71 -4.17
C TYR A 258 21.11 3.21 -4.20
N SER A 259 20.72 3.78 -5.33
CA SER A 259 20.43 5.22 -5.41
C SER A 259 19.17 5.60 -4.62
N MET A 260 18.15 4.73 -4.57
CA MET A 260 16.98 4.91 -3.72
C MET A 260 17.38 4.94 -2.24
N ALA A 261 18.20 3.99 -1.79
CA ALA A 261 18.74 3.99 -0.42
C ALA A 261 19.55 5.26 -0.13
N GLY A 262 20.34 5.73 -1.10
CA GLY A 262 21.07 7.01 -1.02
C GLY A 262 20.15 8.21 -0.84
N VAL A 263 19.04 8.30 -1.59
CA VAL A 263 18.05 9.39 -1.42
C VAL A 263 17.40 9.35 -0.04
N PHE A 264 17.03 8.17 0.47
CA PHE A 264 16.53 8.04 1.84
C PHE A 264 17.54 8.52 2.87
N LEU A 265 18.81 8.14 2.73
CA LEU A 265 19.87 8.59 3.62
C LEU A 265 20.04 10.11 3.58
N LEU A 266 20.01 10.72 2.38
CA LEU A 266 20.05 12.17 2.22
C LEU A 266 18.87 12.87 2.90
N PHE A 267 17.66 12.29 2.84
CA PHE A 267 16.51 12.85 3.55
C PHE A 267 16.64 12.71 5.07
N MET A 268 17.07 11.55 5.57
CA MET A 268 17.22 11.29 7.00
C MET A 268 18.28 12.23 7.63
N LEU A 269 19.46 12.34 7.00
CA LEU A 269 20.51 13.25 7.44
C LEU A 269 20.11 14.71 7.19
N GLY A 270 19.48 14.96 6.05
CA GLY A 270 19.04 16.28 5.56
C GLY A 270 17.87 16.89 6.33
N GLY A 271 17.18 16.11 7.17
CA GLY A 271 15.88 16.48 7.75
C GLY A 271 15.86 17.85 8.42
N ARG A 272 16.88 18.18 9.22
CA ARG A 272 16.99 19.49 9.90
C ARG A 272 17.12 20.69 8.97
N TRP A 273 17.58 20.49 7.74
CA TRP A 273 17.70 21.55 6.74
C TRP A 273 16.51 21.57 5.79
N ILE A 274 15.93 20.40 5.49
CA ILE A 274 14.75 20.24 4.64
C ILE A 274 13.52 20.86 5.34
N ALA A 275 13.27 20.46 6.58
CA ALA A 275 12.12 20.87 7.36
C ALA A 275 12.54 21.23 8.81
N PRO A 276 13.22 22.38 9.01
CA PRO A 276 13.68 22.80 10.34
C PRO A 276 12.54 23.03 11.34
N GLY A 277 11.32 23.29 10.87
CA GLY A 277 10.15 23.46 11.73
C GLY A 277 9.49 22.16 12.19
N PHE A 278 10.08 20.99 11.93
CA PHE A 278 9.56 19.72 12.45
C PHE A 278 9.89 19.54 13.94
N PRO A 279 9.11 18.72 14.67
CA PRO A 279 9.40 18.39 16.06
C PRO A 279 10.78 17.75 16.22
N ALA A 280 11.45 18.01 17.35
CA ALA A 280 12.78 17.46 17.64
C ALA A 280 12.79 15.92 17.63
N GLU A 281 11.68 15.31 18.02
CA GLU A 281 11.45 13.86 18.02
C GLU A 281 11.64 13.26 16.63
N PHE A 282 11.19 13.95 15.58
CA PHE A 282 11.37 13.49 14.21
C PHE A 282 12.85 13.50 13.80
N HIS A 283 13.60 14.54 14.18
CA HIS A 283 15.03 14.64 13.88
C HIS A 283 15.84 13.59 14.65
N THR A 284 15.53 13.38 15.93
CA THR A 284 16.13 12.32 16.74
C THR A 284 15.83 10.95 16.14
N LEU A 285 14.58 10.68 15.76
CA LEU A 285 14.20 9.44 15.09
C LEU A 285 14.99 9.24 13.79
N SER A 286 15.14 10.29 12.98
CA SER A 286 15.87 10.22 11.71
C SER A 286 17.33 9.84 11.93
N LEU A 287 18.00 10.45 12.90
CA LEU A 287 19.38 10.13 13.25
C LEU A 287 19.51 8.74 13.90
N ALA A 288 18.54 8.34 14.72
CA ALA A 288 18.51 7.01 15.32
C ALA A 288 18.37 5.92 14.26
N VAL A 289 17.50 6.11 13.26
CA VAL A 289 17.37 5.19 12.12
C VAL A 289 18.69 5.11 11.35
N VAL A 290 19.35 6.24 11.07
CA VAL A 290 20.67 6.23 10.41
C VAL A 290 21.70 5.47 11.23
N ALA A 291 21.76 5.68 12.55
CA ALA A 291 22.68 4.95 13.43
C ALA A 291 22.42 3.43 13.40
N VAL A 292 21.16 3.00 13.42
CA VAL A 292 20.78 1.59 13.28
C VAL A 292 21.19 1.04 11.91
N LEU A 293 20.98 1.79 10.82
CA LEU A 293 21.39 1.37 9.47
C LEU A 293 22.92 1.22 9.37
N ILE A 294 23.68 2.15 9.94
CA ILE A 294 25.15 2.04 10.00
C ILE A 294 25.55 0.81 10.82
N GLY A 295 24.92 0.60 11.98
CA GLY A 295 25.16 -0.59 12.81
C GLY A 295 24.85 -1.90 12.07
N ALA A 296 23.74 -1.95 11.32
CA ALA A 296 23.38 -3.10 10.50
C ALA A 296 24.40 -3.38 9.39
N ILE A 297 24.93 -2.32 8.74
CA ILE A 297 25.99 -2.45 7.73
C ILE A 297 27.27 -2.98 8.36
N VAL A 298 27.71 -2.43 9.50
CA VAL A 298 28.91 -2.90 10.21
C VAL A 298 28.76 -4.36 10.62
N TRP A 299 27.58 -4.73 11.16
CA TRP A 299 27.29 -6.10 11.54
C TRP A 299 27.30 -7.05 10.33
N ALA A 300 26.78 -6.60 9.17
CA ALA A 300 26.82 -7.37 7.93
C ALA A 300 28.26 -7.58 7.44
N ILE A 301 29.10 -6.53 7.45
CA ILE A 301 30.52 -6.61 7.08
C ILE A 301 31.28 -7.58 7.99
N SER A 302 30.96 -7.59 9.29
CA SER A 302 31.55 -8.53 10.25
C SER A 302 31.05 -9.98 10.12
N GLY A 303 30.11 -10.25 9.20
CA GLY A 303 29.53 -11.57 8.97
C GLY A 303 28.42 -11.96 9.97
N GLY A 304 27.96 -11.03 10.80
CA GLY A 304 26.95 -11.31 11.84
C GLY A 304 25.50 -11.25 11.37
N VAL A 305 25.22 -10.59 10.23
CA VAL A 305 23.94 -10.68 9.52
C VAL A 305 24.20 -10.89 8.03
N ASN A 306 23.37 -11.70 7.38
CA ASN A 306 23.50 -11.94 5.95
C ASN A 306 22.87 -10.80 5.11
N THR A 307 23.06 -10.87 3.80
CA THR A 307 22.55 -9.86 2.84
C THR A 307 21.04 -9.64 2.98
N VAL A 308 20.26 -10.71 3.14
CA VAL A 308 18.80 -10.63 3.29
C VAL A 308 18.40 -9.87 4.54
N GLY A 309 19.02 -10.18 5.68
CA GLY A 309 18.74 -9.47 6.92
C GLY A 309 19.07 -7.97 6.82
N LEU A 310 20.17 -7.62 6.17
CA LEU A 310 20.51 -6.22 5.89
C LEU A 310 19.47 -5.54 4.99
N GLU A 311 19.13 -6.16 3.84
CA GLU A 311 18.19 -5.60 2.88
C GLU A 311 16.78 -5.45 3.46
N MET A 312 16.29 -6.43 4.23
CA MET A 312 15.01 -6.34 4.93
C MET A 312 15.03 -5.24 6.00
N THR A 313 16.13 -5.09 6.73
CA THR A 313 16.28 -4.01 7.73
C THR A 313 16.21 -2.64 7.07
N VAL A 314 16.97 -2.44 5.98
CA VAL A 314 16.95 -1.19 5.19
C VAL A 314 15.54 -0.91 4.66
N PHE A 315 14.88 -1.94 4.13
CA PHE A 315 13.54 -1.83 3.56
C PHE A 315 12.48 -1.43 4.60
N VAL A 316 12.42 -2.16 5.73
CA VAL A 316 11.44 -1.91 6.81
C VAL A 316 11.69 -0.54 7.45
N LEU A 317 12.94 -0.21 7.78
CA LEU A 317 13.27 1.09 8.37
C LEU A 317 13.03 2.25 7.40
N GLY A 318 13.31 2.06 6.10
CA GLY A 318 13.02 3.05 5.07
C GLY A 318 11.53 3.37 4.97
N LEU A 319 10.66 2.34 4.94
CA LEU A 319 9.20 2.51 4.89
C LEU A 319 8.64 3.09 6.19
N MET A 320 9.16 2.66 7.35
CA MET A 320 8.80 3.22 8.64
C MET A 320 9.15 4.72 8.68
N TRP A 321 10.36 5.09 8.27
CA TRP A 321 10.80 6.48 8.25
C TRP A 321 9.99 7.31 7.24
N LEU A 322 9.74 6.81 6.04
CA LEU A 322 8.90 7.49 5.04
C LEU A 322 7.50 7.77 5.59
N SER A 323 6.94 6.81 6.32
CA SER A 323 5.64 6.95 6.99
C SER A 323 5.65 8.04 8.05
N GLN A 324 6.74 8.17 8.81
CA GLN A 324 6.88 9.26 9.79
C GLN A 324 7.10 10.61 9.13
N PHE A 325 7.86 10.65 8.03
CA PHE A 325 8.06 11.86 7.25
C PHE A 325 6.74 12.38 6.68
N ALA A 326 5.94 11.48 6.09
CA ALA A 326 4.60 11.78 5.59
C ALA A 326 3.65 12.32 6.68
N ARG A 327 3.60 11.63 7.84
CA ARG A 327 2.75 12.03 8.97
C ARG A 327 3.13 13.38 9.54
N ASN A 328 4.43 13.65 9.72
CA ASN A 328 4.89 14.95 10.23
C ASN A 328 4.59 16.08 9.25
N THR A 329 4.81 15.85 7.95
CA THR A 329 4.43 16.82 6.91
C THR A 329 2.94 17.15 6.98
N GLU A 330 2.06 16.14 7.02
CA GLU A 330 0.62 16.33 7.08
C GLU A 330 0.17 17.04 8.36
N ASN A 331 0.69 16.63 9.53
CA ASN A 331 0.29 17.20 10.82
C ASN A 331 0.71 18.66 10.93
N VAL A 332 1.96 18.98 10.59
CA VAL A 332 2.47 20.35 10.67
C VAL A 332 1.77 21.24 9.62
N ALA A 333 1.46 20.71 8.43
CA ALA A 333 0.66 21.44 7.45
C ALA A 333 -0.74 21.77 7.99
N ALA A 334 -1.36 20.83 8.70
CA ALA A 334 -2.66 21.01 9.34
C ALA A 334 -2.65 22.05 10.46
N GLU A 335 -1.53 22.18 11.19
CA GLU A 335 -1.35 23.24 12.18
C GLU A 335 -1.23 24.62 11.53
N GLN A 336 -0.60 24.73 10.36
CA GLN A 336 -0.43 26.01 9.66
C GLN A 336 -1.70 26.49 8.94
N GLU A 337 -2.47 25.57 8.34
CA GLU A 337 -3.71 25.92 7.64
C GLU A 337 -4.91 25.09 8.14
N PRO A 338 -5.38 25.22 9.39
CA PRO A 338 -6.43 24.37 9.96
C PRO A 338 -7.70 24.31 9.11
N GLU A 339 -8.08 25.42 8.47
CA GLU A 339 -9.26 25.51 7.59
C GLU A 339 -9.13 24.66 6.31
N ALA A 340 -7.90 24.44 5.82
CA ALA A 340 -7.65 23.55 4.68
C ALA A 340 -7.78 22.06 5.07
N PHE A 341 -7.67 21.74 6.37
CA PHE A 341 -7.73 20.38 6.90
C PHE A 341 -9.02 20.07 7.69
N ALA A 342 -9.81 21.09 8.02
CA ALA A 342 -11.09 20.99 8.70
C ALA A 342 -12.23 20.67 7.72
N LYS A 343 -12.50 19.36 7.53
CA LYS A 343 -13.81 18.75 7.22
C LYS A 343 -13.68 17.24 7.03
#